data_AF-A0A1P8BD92-F1
#
_entry.id   AF-A0A1P8BD92-F1
#
_cell.length_a   1.000
_cell.length_b   1.000
_cell.length_c   1.000
_cell.angle_alpha   90.00
_cell.angle_beta   90.00
_cell.angle_gamma   90.00
#
_symmetry.space_group_name_H-M   'P 1'
#
loop_
_entity.id
_entity.type
_entity.pdbx_description
1 polymer ?
#
loop_
_entity_poly.entity_id
_entity_poly.type
_entity_poly.pdbx_seq_one_letter_code
_entity_poly.pdbx_strand_id
1 'polypeptide(L)'
;MFLLWPLCWVEHMSLDNETGLDPAGIRVRAVSGLVAADYFAPGYFVWAVLIANLAHIGYEEKNMYMAAYDWRLSFQNTEVRDQTLSRMKSNIELMVSTNGGKKAVIVPHSMGVLYFLHFMKWVEAPAPLGGGGGPDWCAKYIKAVMNIGGPFLGVPKAVAGLFSAEAKDVAVARAIAPGFLDTDIFRLQTLQHVMRMTRTWDSTMSMLPKGGDTIWGGLDWSPEKGHTCCGKKQKNNETCGEAGENGVSKKSPVNYGRMISFGKEVAEAAPSEINNIDFRGAVKGQSIPNHTCRDVWTEYHDMGIAGIKAIAEYKVYTAGEAIDLLHYVAPKMMARGAAHFSYGIADDLDDTKYQDPKYWSNPLETKLPNAPEMEIYSLYGVGIPTERAYVYKLNQSPDSCIPFQIFTSAHEEDEDSCLKAGVYNVDGDETVPVLSAGYMCAKAWRGKTRFNPSGIKTYIREYNHSPPANLLEGRGTQSGAHVDIMGNFALIEDIMRVAAGGNGSDIGHDQVHSGIFEWSERIDLKL
;
A
#
# COMPACT_ATOMS: atom_id res chain seq x y z
N MET A 1 -13.69 -21.73 13.43
CA MET A 1 -13.65 -22.21 12.04
C MET A 1 -12.24 -22.07 11.45
N PHE A 2 -11.61 -20.89 11.52
CA PHE A 2 -10.24 -20.61 11.03
C PHE A 2 -9.16 -21.61 11.47
N LEU A 3 -9.20 -22.08 12.73
CA LEU A 3 -8.17 -22.97 13.31
C LEU A 3 -8.35 -24.46 12.98
N LEU A 4 -9.50 -24.88 12.44
CA LEU A 4 -9.83 -26.30 12.30
C LEU A 4 -9.65 -26.83 10.86
N TRP A 5 -9.72 -25.96 9.84
CA TRP A 5 -9.68 -26.36 8.42
C TRP A 5 -8.99 -25.30 7.53
N PRO A 6 -7.66 -25.12 7.63
CA PRO A 6 -6.93 -24.05 6.94
C PRO A 6 -7.05 -24.11 5.41
N LEU A 7 -7.05 -25.31 4.81
CA LEU A 7 -7.16 -25.47 3.36
C LEU A 7 -8.55 -25.09 2.82
N CYS A 8 -9.61 -25.42 3.56
CA CYS A 8 -10.98 -25.01 3.21
C CYS A 8 -11.12 -23.49 3.23
N TRP A 9 -10.48 -22.81 4.19
CA TRP A 9 -10.45 -21.36 4.24
C TRP A 9 -9.72 -20.74 3.05
N VAL A 10 -8.54 -21.27 2.71
CA VAL A 10 -7.77 -20.83 1.53
C VAL A 10 -8.60 -20.96 0.25
N GLU A 11 -9.32 -22.07 0.09
CA GLU A 11 -10.21 -22.30 -1.05
C GLU A 11 -11.34 -21.27 -1.14
N HIS A 12 -12.03 -21.01 -0.02
CA HIS A 12 -13.15 -20.04 0.02
C HIS A 12 -12.70 -18.59 -0.15
N MET A 13 -11.48 -18.27 0.28
CA MET A 13 -10.94 -16.93 0.20
C MET A 13 -10.24 -16.63 -1.12
N SER A 14 -9.88 -17.67 -1.90
CA SER A 14 -9.32 -17.49 -3.24
C SER A 14 -10.37 -16.95 -4.21
N LEU A 15 -9.91 -16.12 -5.14
CA LEU A 15 -10.69 -15.68 -6.30
C LEU A 15 -10.35 -16.57 -7.51
N ASP A 16 -11.24 -16.58 -8.49
CA ASP A 16 -10.98 -17.19 -9.78
C ASP A 16 -9.84 -16.47 -10.50
N ASN A 17 -8.86 -17.23 -10.99
CA ASN A 17 -7.60 -16.65 -11.47
C ASN A 17 -7.74 -15.92 -12.82
N GLU A 18 -8.83 -16.16 -13.56
CA GLU A 18 -9.09 -15.51 -14.85
C GLU A 18 -10.03 -14.31 -14.70
N THR A 19 -11.12 -14.47 -13.95
CA THR A 19 -12.16 -13.45 -13.81
C THR A 19 -11.94 -12.48 -12.65
N GLY A 20 -11.18 -12.89 -11.62
CA GLY A 20 -11.05 -12.11 -10.38
C GLY A 20 -12.33 -12.04 -9.55
N LEU A 21 -13.27 -12.97 -9.76
CA LEU A 21 -14.54 -13.09 -9.03
C LEU A 21 -14.54 -14.34 -8.14
N ASP A 22 -15.64 -14.59 -7.43
CA ASP A 22 -15.74 -15.81 -6.60
C ASP A 22 -15.69 -17.09 -7.48
N PRO A 23 -14.99 -18.15 -7.06
CA PRO A 23 -14.97 -19.43 -7.77
C PRO A 23 -16.36 -20.06 -7.88
N ALA A 24 -16.54 -20.94 -8.87
CA ALA A 24 -17.78 -21.66 -9.06
C ALA A 24 -18.19 -22.45 -7.79
N GLY A 25 -19.41 -22.22 -7.31
CA GLY A 25 -19.93 -22.86 -6.09
C GLY A 25 -19.56 -22.16 -4.77
N ILE A 26 -18.71 -21.14 -4.80
CA ILE A 26 -18.30 -20.37 -3.62
C ILE A 26 -18.89 -18.97 -3.69
N ARG A 27 -19.35 -18.44 -2.54
CA ARG A 27 -19.85 -17.07 -2.42
C ARG A 27 -19.41 -16.46 -1.11
N VAL A 28 -18.70 -15.33 -1.19
CA VAL A 28 -18.26 -14.56 -0.02
C VAL A 28 -18.73 -13.13 -0.18
N ARG A 29 -19.31 -12.54 0.87
CA ARG A 29 -19.87 -11.18 0.85
C ARG A 29 -19.39 -10.39 2.04
N ALA A 30 -19.15 -9.10 1.81
CA ALA A 30 -18.82 -8.18 2.89
C ALA A 30 -20.02 -8.01 3.83
N VAL A 31 -19.73 -7.96 5.13
CA VAL A 31 -20.71 -7.55 6.14
C VAL A 31 -20.97 -6.05 5.96
N SER A 32 -22.23 -5.65 6.11
CA SER A 32 -22.66 -4.25 5.97
C SER A 32 -22.84 -3.57 7.33
N GLY A 33 -22.73 -2.23 7.35
CA GLY A 33 -23.02 -1.42 8.54
C GLY A 33 -21.81 -1.21 9.44
N LEU A 34 -21.99 -0.49 10.55
CA LEU A 34 -20.91 -0.16 11.49
C LEU A 34 -20.28 -1.42 12.13
N VAL A 35 -21.08 -2.48 12.33
CA VAL A 35 -20.62 -3.78 12.84
C VAL A 35 -19.49 -4.38 11.97
N ALA A 36 -19.40 -4.01 10.69
CA ALA A 36 -18.33 -4.46 9.80
C ALA A 36 -16.95 -3.84 10.13
N ALA A 37 -16.89 -2.80 10.96
CA ALA A 37 -15.72 -1.95 11.15
C ALA A 37 -15.25 -1.83 12.61
N ASP A 38 -16.06 -2.23 13.58
CA ASP A 38 -15.74 -2.06 15.01
C ASP A 38 -14.51 -2.88 15.42
N TYR A 39 -14.56 -4.20 15.22
CA TYR A 39 -13.49 -5.12 15.57
C TYR A 39 -13.25 -6.12 14.44
N PHE A 40 -11.99 -6.24 13.98
CA PHE A 40 -11.59 -7.24 13.00
C PHE A 40 -11.51 -8.65 13.62
N ALA A 41 -11.07 -8.71 14.88
CA ALA A 41 -11.04 -9.90 15.74
C ALA A 41 -11.22 -9.45 17.20
N PRO A 42 -11.60 -10.34 18.14
CA PRO A 42 -11.64 -9.99 19.56
C PRO A 42 -10.32 -9.34 20.03
N GLY A 43 -10.38 -8.10 20.54
CA GLY A 43 -9.21 -7.33 20.97
C GLY A 43 -8.48 -6.55 19.86
N TYR A 44 -8.92 -6.62 18.60
CA TYR A 44 -8.34 -5.90 17.45
C TYR A 44 -9.34 -4.87 16.92
N PHE A 45 -9.35 -3.67 17.51
CA PHE A 45 -10.20 -2.57 17.03
C PHE A 45 -9.63 -1.99 15.74
N VAL A 46 -10.49 -1.62 14.80
CA VAL A 46 -10.10 -0.91 13.57
C VAL A 46 -10.67 0.50 13.64
N TRP A 47 -12.00 0.64 13.59
CA TRP A 47 -12.67 1.95 13.59
C TRP A 47 -13.35 2.32 14.91
N ALA A 48 -13.50 1.37 15.85
CA ALA A 48 -14.32 1.56 17.05
C ALA A 48 -13.95 2.80 17.88
N VAL A 49 -12.65 3.09 18.04
CA VAL A 49 -12.19 4.26 18.82
C VAL A 49 -12.59 5.57 18.14
N LEU A 50 -12.41 5.67 16.82
CA LEU A 50 -12.82 6.86 16.06
C LEU A 50 -14.35 7.03 16.07
N ILE A 51 -15.10 5.95 15.86
CA ILE A 51 -16.57 5.95 15.88
C ILE A 51 -17.08 6.42 17.26
N ALA A 52 -16.51 5.91 18.35
CA ALA A 52 -16.88 6.31 19.70
C ALA A 52 -16.63 7.81 19.96
N ASN A 53 -15.49 8.34 19.49
CA ASN A 53 -15.17 9.77 19.65
C ASN A 53 -16.06 10.67 18.78
N LEU A 54 -16.37 10.26 17.55
CA LEU A 54 -17.35 10.97 16.71
C LEU A 54 -18.74 11.00 17.36
N ALA A 55 -19.14 9.92 18.05
CA ALA A 55 -20.39 9.90 18.80
C ALA A 55 -20.45 10.94 19.92
N HIS A 56 -19.32 11.29 20.53
CA HIS A 56 -19.26 12.31 21.59
C HIS A 56 -19.55 13.73 21.06
N ILE A 57 -19.35 13.99 19.77
CA ILE A 57 -19.69 15.27 19.12
C ILE A 57 -21.02 15.19 18.35
N GLY A 58 -21.84 14.17 18.59
CA GLY A 58 -23.20 14.06 18.07
C GLY A 58 -23.33 13.32 16.74
N TYR A 59 -22.31 12.59 16.30
CA TYR A 59 -22.50 11.62 15.21
C TYR A 59 -23.19 10.35 15.71
N GLU A 60 -23.98 9.75 14.85
CA GLU A 60 -24.77 8.55 15.10
C GLU A 60 -25.02 7.83 13.76
N GLU A 61 -25.67 6.66 13.78
CA GLU A 61 -25.86 5.84 12.57
C GLU A 61 -26.55 6.58 11.41
N LYS A 62 -27.36 7.61 11.70
CA LYS A 62 -28.08 8.36 10.66
C LYS A 62 -27.23 9.38 9.91
N ASN A 63 -26.08 9.77 10.47
CA ASN A 63 -25.15 10.75 9.88
C ASN A 63 -23.71 10.22 9.78
N MET A 64 -23.53 8.91 10.02
CA MET A 64 -22.29 8.17 9.85
C MET A 64 -22.53 6.91 9.02
N TYR A 65 -21.74 6.70 7.97
CA TYR A 65 -21.89 5.57 7.07
C TYR A 65 -20.55 4.85 6.89
N MET A 66 -20.54 3.55 7.17
CA MET A 66 -19.40 2.67 6.89
C MET A 66 -19.59 2.01 5.53
N ALA A 67 -18.77 2.40 4.56
CA ALA A 67 -18.77 1.85 3.22
C ALA A 67 -17.94 0.57 3.15
N ALA A 68 -18.42 -0.51 3.77
CA ALA A 68 -17.77 -1.83 3.71
C ALA A 68 -17.86 -2.44 2.31
N TYR A 69 -16.77 -3.08 1.86
CA TYR A 69 -16.67 -3.73 0.55
C TYR A 69 -15.78 -4.97 0.60
N ASP A 70 -15.88 -5.83 -0.42
CA ASP A 70 -14.99 -6.98 -0.56
C ASP A 70 -13.63 -6.54 -1.10
N TRP A 71 -12.69 -6.37 -0.18
CA TRP A 71 -11.33 -5.94 -0.44
C TRP A 71 -10.50 -6.95 -1.24
N ARG A 72 -10.99 -8.16 -1.52
CA ARG A 72 -10.25 -9.11 -2.38
C ARG A 72 -10.34 -8.74 -3.86
N LEU A 73 -11.46 -8.13 -4.26
CA LEU A 73 -11.79 -7.84 -5.65
C LEU A 73 -11.05 -6.59 -6.18
N SER A 74 -10.94 -6.50 -7.51
CA SER A 74 -10.60 -5.24 -8.17
C SER A 74 -11.71 -4.21 -7.95
N PHE A 75 -11.34 -2.92 -8.00
CA PHE A 75 -12.25 -1.84 -7.65
C PHE A 75 -13.48 -1.80 -8.56
N GLN A 76 -13.30 -2.01 -9.86
CA GLN A 76 -14.43 -2.10 -10.80
C GLN A 76 -15.26 -3.37 -10.60
N ASN A 77 -14.65 -4.51 -10.24
CA ASN A 77 -15.40 -5.74 -9.97
C ASN A 77 -16.30 -5.63 -8.73
N THR A 78 -15.98 -4.76 -7.77
CA THR A 78 -16.92 -4.46 -6.67
C THR A 78 -18.22 -3.84 -7.16
N GLU A 79 -18.18 -3.05 -8.23
CA GLU A 79 -19.38 -2.49 -8.86
C GLU A 79 -20.09 -3.58 -9.66
N VAL A 80 -19.38 -4.30 -10.52
CA VAL A 80 -19.97 -5.36 -11.36
C VAL A 80 -20.68 -6.42 -10.52
N ARG A 81 -20.07 -6.88 -9.42
CA ARG A 81 -20.62 -7.96 -8.59
C ARG A 81 -21.68 -7.48 -7.60
N ASP A 82 -21.41 -6.40 -6.89
CA ASP A 82 -22.18 -6.02 -5.69
C ASP A 82 -22.87 -4.64 -5.80
N GLN A 83 -22.58 -3.89 -6.86
CA GLN A 83 -23.03 -2.50 -7.05
C GLN A 83 -22.53 -1.58 -5.92
N THR A 84 -21.33 -1.85 -5.40
CA THR A 84 -20.78 -1.18 -4.22
C THR A 84 -20.56 0.32 -4.45
N LEU A 85 -20.06 0.72 -5.63
CA LEU A 85 -19.82 2.13 -5.96
C LEU A 85 -21.16 2.87 -6.11
N SER A 86 -22.14 2.24 -6.77
CA SER A 86 -23.51 2.76 -6.88
C SER A 86 -24.19 2.95 -5.52
N ARG A 87 -24.03 1.99 -4.60
CA ARG A 87 -24.53 2.10 -3.21
C ARG A 87 -23.82 3.22 -2.45
N MET A 88 -22.50 3.33 -2.59
CA MET A 88 -21.71 4.38 -1.95
C MET A 88 -22.18 5.77 -2.42
N LYS A 89 -22.32 5.97 -3.73
CA LYS A 89 -22.87 7.20 -4.33
C LYS A 89 -24.24 7.53 -3.73
N SER A 90 -25.18 6.58 -3.77
CA SER A 90 -26.55 6.80 -3.30
C SER A 90 -26.60 7.15 -1.81
N ASN A 91 -25.78 6.50 -0.98
CA ASN A 91 -25.71 6.79 0.45
C ASN A 91 -25.13 8.19 0.73
N ILE A 92 -24.08 8.60 0.01
CA ILE A 92 -23.52 9.95 0.15
C ILE A 92 -24.57 11.01 -0.24
N GLU A 93 -25.23 10.84 -1.38
CA GLU A 93 -26.28 11.75 -1.84
C GLU A 93 -27.42 11.86 -0.82
N LEU A 94 -27.88 10.72 -0.29
CA LEU A 94 -28.91 10.67 0.73
C LEU A 94 -28.48 11.39 2.00
N MET A 95 -27.31 11.08 2.54
CA MET A 95 -26.79 11.71 3.77
C MET A 95 -26.66 13.22 3.63
N VAL A 96 -26.17 13.72 2.50
CA VAL A 96 -26.07 15.17 2.26
C VAL A 96 -27.46 15.79 2.19
N SER A 97 -28.42 15.14 1.51
CA SER A 97 -29.78 15.65 1.37
C SER A 97 -30.54 15.71 2.71
N THR A 98 -30.32 14.74 3.60
CA THR A 98 -30.99 14.65 4.90
C THR A 98 -30.27 15.43 6.00
N ASN A 99 -29.00 15.83 5.79
CA ASN A 99 -28.22 16.62 6.73
C ASN A 99 -28.16 18.11 6.35
N GLY A 100 -29.25 18.65 5.80
CA GLY A 100 -29.38 20.08 5.47
C GLY A 100 -28.42 20.56 4.39
N GLY A 101 -28.01 19.68 3.47
CA GLY A 101 -27.08 20.02 2.37
C GLY A 101 -25.62 20.09 2.80
N LYS A 102 -25.27 19.71 4.04
CA LYS A 102 -23.88 19.65 4.49
C LYS A 102 -23.16 18.51 3.77
N LYS A 103 -22.09 18.86 3.05
CA LYS A 103 -21.25 17.93 2.30
C LYS A 103 -20.55 16.93 3.24
N ALA A 104 -20.31 15.72 2.73
CA ALA A 104 -19.73 14.62 3.49
C ALA A 104 -18.21 14.80 3.71
N VAL A 105 -17.73 14.37 4.88
CA VAL A 105 -16.31 14.15 5.15
C VAL A 105 -16.04 12.65 4.97
N ILE A 106 -15.06 12.31 4.14
CA ILE A 106 -14.73 10.94 3.80
C ILE A 106 -13.41 10.58 4.48
N VAL A 107 -13.38 9.45 5.18
CA VAL A 107 -12.20 8.99 5.93
C VAL A 107 -11.79 7.60 5.42
N PRO A 108 -11.08 7.51 4.29
CA PRO A 108 -10.54 6.24 3.82
C PRO A 108 -9.23 5.89 4.54
N HIS A 109 -8.97 4.60 4.75
CA HIS A 109 -7.74 4.08 5.35
C HIS A 109 -7.03 3.11 4.41
N SER A 110 -5.69 3.18 4.36
CA SER A 110 -4.84 2.25 3.61
C SER A 110 -5.28 2.11 2.16
N MET A 111 -5.43 0.89 1.63
CA MET A 111 -5.95 0.63 0.28
C MET A 111 -7.29 1.33 -0.01
N GLY A 112 -8.14 1.57 1.00
CA GLY A 112 -9.39 2.32 0.86
C GLY A 112 -9.20 3.72 0.28
N VAL A 113 -8.00 4.30 0.43
CA VAL A 113 -7.62 5.58 -0.17
C VAL A 113 -7.59 5.48 -1.70
N LEU A 114 -6.96 4.43 -2.24
CA LEU A 114 -6.93 4.16 -3.68
C LEU A 114 -8.32 3.81 -4.21
N TYR A 115 -9.12 3.07 -3.42
CA TYR A 115 -10.50 2.76 -3.76
C TYR A 115 -11.37 4.02 -3.84
N PHE A 116 -11.20 4.96 -2.91
CA PHE A 116 -11.94 6.21 -2.95
C PHE A 116 -11.46 7.15 -4.08
N LEU A 117 -10.17 7.14 -4.42
CA LEU A 117 -9.65 7.81 -5.61
C LEU A 117 -10.32 7.27 -6.89
N HIS A 118 -10.44 5.96 -7.01
CA HIS A 118 -11.21 5.31 -8.09
C HIS A 118 -12.67 5.74 -8.08
N PHE A 119 -13.32 5.75 -6.91
CA PHE A 119 -14.71 6.16 -6.77
C PHE A 119 -14.94 7.60 -7.24
N MET A 120 -14.07 8.55 -6.88
CA MET A 120 -14.20 9.95 -7.31
C MET A 120 -14.18 10.09 -8.82
N LYS A 121 -13.41 9.26 -9.55
CA LYS A 121 -13.45 9.24 -11.01
C LYS A 121 -14.63 8.48 -11.57
N TRP A 122 -14.93 7.32 -11.00
CA TRP A 122 -16.06 6.51 -11.39
C TRP A 122 -17.36 7.32 -11.32
N VAL A 123 -17.59 8.09 -10.25
CA VAL A 123 -18.82 8.86 -10.07
C VAL A 123 -18.96 10.02 -11.06
N GLU A 124 -17.85 10.64 -11.47
CA GLU A 124 -17.84 11.68 -12.51
C GLU A 124 -18.10 11.12 -13.92
N ALA A 125 -17.63 9.89 -14.18
CA ALA A 125 -17.68 9.27 -15.48
C ALA A 125 -19.14 8.93 -15.91
N PRO A 126 -19.47 9.05 -17.21
CA PRO A 126 -20.82 8.75 -17.72
C PRO A 126 -21.23 7.29 -17.51
N ALA A 127 -22.52 7.06 -17.29
CA ALA A 127 -23.11 5.73 -17.33
C ALA A 127 -23.06 5.14 -18.77
N PRO A 128 -22.94 3.81 -18.95
CA PRO A 128 -22.94 2.78 -17.91
C PRO A 128 -21.55 2.45 -17.32
N LEU A 129 -20.47 3.07 -17.81
CA LEU A 129 -19.10 2.75 -17.36
C LEU A 129 -18.78 3.33 -15.98
N GLY A 130 -19.26 4.55 -15.73
CA GLY A 130 -19.20 5.25 -14.45
C GLY A 130 -20.57 5.44 -13.80
N GLY A 131 -20.59 6.18 -12.70
CA GLY A 131 -21.76 6.45 -11.88
C GLY A 131 -22.68 7.54 -12.42
N GLY A 132 -22.30 8.27 -13.47
CA GLY A 132 -23.14 9.28 -14.11
C GLY A 132 -23.54 10.45 -13.19
N GLY A 133 -22.71 10.78 -12.20
CA GLY A 133 -22.91 11.93 -11.31
C GLY A 133 -22.53 13.27 -11.95
N GLY A 134 -21.70 13.25 -13.00
CA GLY A 134 -21.19 14.43 -13.69
C GLY A 134 -19.96 15.05 -13.01
N PRO A 135 -19.27 15.98 -13.69
CA PRO A 135 -17.97 16.51 -13.27
C PRO A 135 -18.01 17.33 -11.98
N ASP A 136 -19.18 17.84 -11.58
CA ASP A 136 -19.35 18.65 -10.37
C ASP A 136 -19.85 17.83 -9.17
N TRP A 137 -19.98 16.50 -9.31
CA TRP A 137 -20.51 15.65 -8.24
C TRP A 137 -19.67 15.75 -6.95
N CYS A 138 -18.35 15.62 -7.08
CA CYS A 138 -17.44 15.72 -5.94
C CYS A 138 -17.55 17.10 -5.28
N ALA A 139 -17.59 18.17 -6.08
CA ALA A 139 -17.76 19.54 -5.57
C ALA A 139 -19.08 19.74 -4.82
N LYS A 140 -20.15 19.07 -5.26
CA LYS A 140 -21.47 19.18 -4.65
C LYS A 140 -21.60 18.39 -3.36
N TYR A 141 -20.99 17.21 -3.26
CA TYR A 141 -21.27 16.27 -2.18
C TYR A 141 -20.13 16.06 -1.19
N ILE A 142 -18.89 16.40 -1.52
CA ILE A 142 -17.72 16.13 -0.68
C ILE A 142 -17.14 17.44 -0.12
N LYS A 143 -16.95 17.49 1.20
CA LYS A 143 -16.26 18.58 1.92
C LYS A 143 -14.77 18.31 1.96
N ALA A 144 -14.39 17.14 2.45
CA ALA A 144 -13.00 16.77 2.69
C ALA A 144 -12.79 15.27 2.52
N VAL A 145 -11.59 14.89 2.07
CA VAL A 145 -11.10 13.51 2.05
C VAL A 145 -9.89 13.39 2.96
N MET A 146 -10.04 12.67 4.07
CA MET A 146 -9.05 12.53 5.13
C MET A 146 -8.37 11.16 5.03
N ASN A 147 -7.39 11.05 4.13
CA ASN A 147 -6.74 9.78 3.78
C ASN A 147 -5.78 9.34 4.89
N ILE A 148 -6.08 8.25 5.58
CA ILE A 148 -5.23 7.68 6.64
C ILE A 148 -4.29 6.63 6.03
N GLY A 149 -2.98 6.85 6.09
CA GLY A 149 -1.97 5.90 5.63
C GLY A 149 -2.13 5.50 4.15
N GLY A 150 -2.49 6.43 3.27
CA GLY A 150 -2.83 6.12 1.88
C GLY A 150 -1.61 5.73 1.03
N PRO A 151 -1.53 4.51 0.47
CA PRO A 151 -0.40 4.10 -0.37
C PRO A 151 -0.56 4.61 -1.80
N PHE A 152 -0.58 5.94 -2.00
CA PHE A 152 -0.83 6.56 -3.30
C PHE A 152 0.09 6.02 -4.40
N LEU A 153 1.37 5.85 -4.09
CA LEU A 153 2.37 5.34 -5.02
C LEU A 153 2.57 3.82 -4.92
N GLY A 154 1.79 3.11 -4.09
CA GLY A 154 1.98 1.70 -3.80
C GLY A 154 2.98 1.43 -2.66
N VAL A 155 3.22 0.16 -2.35
CA VAL A 155 4.13 -0.27 -1.28
C VAL A 155 5.12 -1.33 -1.80
N PRO A 156 6.43 -1.21 -1.54
CA PRO A 156 7.42 -2.23 -1.94
C PRO A 156 7.09 -3.63 -1.42
N LYS A 157 6.44 -3.71 -0.25
CA LYS A 157 5.98 -4.96 0.36
C LYS A 157 4.98 -5.75 -0.48
N ALA A 158 4.20 -5.08 -1.34
CA ALA A 158 3.31 -5.77 -2.27
C ALA A 158 4.11 -6.61 -3.29
N VAL A 159 5.27 -6.11 -3.73
CA VAL A 159 6.18 -6.86 -4.62
C VAL A 159 6.72 -8.08 -3.89
N ALA A 160 7.29 -7.90 -2.69
CA ALA A 160 7.83 -9.03 -1.90
C ALA A 160 6.76 -10.08 -1.56
N GLY A 161 5.53 -9.64 -1.24
CA GLY A 161 4.40 -10.53 -0.99
C GLY A 161 4.02 -11.37 -2.21
N LEU A 162 3.91 -10.76 -3.40
CA LEU A 162 3.58 -11.48 -4.64
C LEU A 162 4.75 -12.32 -5.18
N PHE A 163 5.99 -11.91 -4.88
CA PHE A 163 7.20 -12.56 -5.36
C PHE A 163 7.62 -13.75 -4.47
N SER A 164 7.72 -13.64 -3.15
CA SER A 164 8.16 -14.76 -2.30
C SER A 164 7.20 -15.15 -1.18
N ALA A 165 6.05 -14.48 -1.03
CA ALA A 165 5.11 -14.68 0.08
C ALA A 165 5.74 -14.45 1.47
N GLU A 166 6.83 -13.68 1.54
CA GLU A 166 7.58 -13.36 2.77
C GLU A 166 7.38 -11.92 3.26
N ALA A 167 6.29 -11.26 2.86
CA ALA A 167 5.92 -9.97 3.43
C ALA A 167 5.92 -10.09 4.96
N LYS A 168 6.72 -9.27 5.66
CA LYS A 168 6.94 -9.38 7.13
C LYS A 168 5.72 -8.97 7.97
N ASP A 169 4.51 -9.01 7.41
CA ASP A 169 3.28 -8.64 8.11
C ASP A 169 2.80 -9.74 9.05
N VAL A 170 3.62 -9.96 10.08
CA VAL A 170 3.32 -10.82 11.21
C VAL A 170 2.06 -10.34 11.92
N ALA A 171 1.75 -9.04 11.91
CA ALA A 171 0.55 -8.47 12.52
C ALA A 171 -0.74 -8.87 11.77
N VAL A 172 -0.80 -8.69 10.44
CA VAL A 172 -1.95 -9.08 9.61
C VAL A 172 -2.10 -10.61 9.56
N ALA A 173 -1.01 -11.36 9.44
CA ALA A 173 -1.05 -12.83 9.50
C ALA A 173 -1.54 -13.35 10.87
N ARG A 174 -1.11 -12.74 11.98
CA ARG A 174 -1.63 -13.04 13.33
C ARG A 174 -3.08 -12.62 13.52
N ALA A 175 -3.52 -11.52 12.91
CA ALA A 175 -4.89 -11.04 13.01
C ALA A 175 -5.87 -11.90 12.18
N ILE A 176 -5.47 -12.34 10.99
CA ILE A 176 -6.27 -13.19 10.09
C ILE A 176 -6.30 -14.64 10.59
N ALA A 177 -5.19 -15.14 11.12
CA ALA A 177 -5.07 -16.53 11.56
C ALA A 177 -4.10 -16.67 12.76
N PRO A 178 -4.55 -16.41 14.00
CA PRO A 178 -3.69 -16.37 15.18
C PRO A 178 -2.91 -17.67 15.47
N GLY A 179 -3.33 -18.83 14.95
CA GLY A 179 -2.61 -20.11 15.08
C GLY A 179 -1.78 -20.54 13.87
N PHE A 180 -1.68 -19.71 12.82
CA PHE A 180 -1.02 -20.08 11.56
C PHE A 180 0.51 -20.00 11.63
N LEU A 181 1.04 -19.19 12.54
CA LEU A 181 2.48 -19.01 12.74
C LEU A 181 3.04 -19.86 13.88
N ASP A 182 2.19 -20.46 14.72
CA ASP A 182 2.59 -21.22 15.92
C ASP A 182 2.81 -22.72 15.68
N THR A 183 2.74 -23.19 14.43
CA THR A 183 3.00 -24.60 14.09
C THR A 183 4.22 -24.73 13.18
N ASP A 184 5.40 -24.87 13.80
CA ASP A 184 6.71 -25.06 13.15
C ASP A 184 6.80 -26.26 12.18
N ILE A 185 5.78 -27.11 12.14
CA ILE A 185 5.76 -28.35 11.35
C ILE A 185 5.07 -28.17 9.97
N PHE A 186 4.33 -27.07 9.74
CA PHE A 186 3.53 -26.87 8.51
C PHE A 186 4.00 -25.73 7.58
N ARG A 187 5.18 -25.12 7.84
CA ARG A 187 5.62 -23.89 7.15
C ARG A 187 5.70 -23.99 5.62
N LEU A 188 6.23 -25.06 5.04
CA LEU A 188 6.59 -25.08 3.61
C LEU A 188 5.43 -25.38 2.64
N GLN A 189 4.54 -26.32 2.98
CA GLN A 189 3.37 -26.66 2.15
C GLN A 189 2.27 -25.59 2.26
N THR A 190 2.16 -24.97 3.43
CA THR A 190 1.18 -23.92 3.71
C THR A 190 1.50 -22.61 2.98
N LEU A 191 2.78 -22.26 2.80
CA LEU A 191 3.19 -21.05 2.07
C LEU A 191 2.79 -21.08 0.58
N GLN A 192 2.76 -22.24 -0.07
CA GLN A 192 2.33 -22.34 -1.48
C GLN A 192 0.83 -22.09 -1.64
N HIS A 193 0.03 -22.62 -0.72
CA HIS A 193 -1.41 -22.39 -0.68
C HIS A 193 -1.72 -20.91 -0.42
N VAL A 194 -1.01 -20.28 0.52
CA VAL A 194 -1.11 -18.84 0.80
C VAL A 194 -0.68 -18.03 -0.40
N MET A 195 0.44 -18.37 -1.04
CA MET A 195 0.92 -17.68 -2.23
C MET A 195 -0.13 -17.76 -3.34
N ARG A 196 -0.65 -18.96 -3.62
CA ARG A 196 -1.69 -19.15 -4.64
C ARG A 196 -2.90 -18.28 -4.35
N MET A 197 -3.42 -18.29 -3.12
CA MET A 197 -4.57 -17.48 -2.73
C MET A 197 -4.28 -15.98 -2.79
N THR A 198 -3.19 -15.50 -2.21
CA THR A 198 -2.84 -14.07 -2.20
C THR A 198 -2.59 -13.53 -3.61
N ARG A 199 -2.07 -14.35 -4.53
CA ARG A 199 -1.96 -14.02 -5.96
C ARG A 199 -3.31 -13.94 -6.68
N THR A 200 -4.39 -14.44 -6.10
CA THR A 200 -5.75 -14.22 -6.63
C THR A 200 -6.38 -12.92 -6.15
N TRP A 201 -5.85 -12.31 -5.08
CA TRP A 201 -6.39 -11.07 -4.53
C TRP A 201 -5.90 -9.84 -5.30
N ASP A 202 -6.84 -9.17 -5.94
CA ASP A 202 -6.59 -7.99 -6.76
C ASP A 202 -6.22 -6.75 -5.92
N SER A 203 -6.55 -6.75 -4.63
CA SER A 203 -6.11 -5.71 -3.68
C SER A 203 -4.61 -5.52 -3.65
N THR A 204 -3.84 -6.62 -3.60
CA THR A 204 -2.37 -6.54 -3.55
C THR A 204 -1.82 -5.90 -4.83
N MET A 205 -2.44 -6.19 -5.98
CA MET A 205 -2.05 -5.61 -7.27
C MET A 205 -2.32 -4.10 -7.31
N SER A 206 -3.43 -3.64 -6.71
CA SER A 206 -3.73 -2.20 -6.62
C SER A 206 -2.64 -1.38 -5.90
N MET A 207 -1.85 -2.04 -5.03
CA MET A 207 -0.82 -1.42 -4.21
C MET A 207 0.60 -1.68 -4.72
N LEU A 208 0.77 -2.22 -5.93
CA LEU A 208 2.09 -2.29 -6.55
C LEU A 208 2.67 -0.88 -6.78
N PRO A 209 4.02 -0.73 -6.73
CA PRO A 209 4.71 0.54 -6.94
C PRO A 209 4.32 1.19 -8.27
N LYS A 210 3.95 2.47 -8.21
CA LYS A 210 3.55 3.30 -9.36
C LYS A 210 4.61 4.34 -9.65
N GLY A 211 4.77 4.66 -10.94
CA GLY A 211 5.68 5.69 -11.42
C GLY A 211 7.12 5.26 -11.64
N GLY A 212 7.41 3.96 -11.46
CA GLY A 212 8.71 3.35 -11.76
C GLY A 212 9.89 4.13 -11.18
N ASP A 213 10.96 4.23 -11.97
CA ASP A 213 12.24 4.80 -11.55
C ASP A 213 12.16 6.30 -11.31
N THR A 214 11.26 7.01 -12.01
CA THR A 214 11.02 8.44 -11.81
C THR A 214 10.58 8.75 -10.38
N ILE A 215 9.78 7.88 -9.76
CA ILE A 215 9.27 8.07 -8.40
C ILE A 215 10.16 7.37 -7.38
N TRP A 216 10.49 6.10 -7.63
CA TRP A 216 11.14 5.24 -6.63
C TRP A 216 12.67 5.24 -6.72
N GLY A 217 13.26 5.93 -7.68
CA GLY A 217 14.71 5.97 -7.88
C GLY A 217 15.24 4.85 -8.78
N GLY A 218 16.47 5.04 -9.25
CA GLY A 218 17.20 4.10 -10.11
C GLY A 218 18.35 3.39 -9.39
N LEU A 219 19.37 2.98 -10.16
CA LEU A 219 20.50 2.20 -9.62
C LEU A 219 21.40 2.99 -8.65
N ASP A 220 21.46 4.31 -8.79
CA ASP A 220 22.42 5.22 -8.12
C ASP A 220 21.76 6.42 -7.42
N TRP A 221 20.43 6.52 -7.50
CA TRP A 221 19.67 7.61 -6.91
C TRP A 221 18.34 7.14 -6.33
N SER A 222 17.88 7.85 -5.32
CA SER A 222 16.53 7.72 -4.76
C SER A 222 16.14 9.03 -4.06
N PRO A 223 14.84 9.33 -3.92
CA PRO A 223 14.39 10.51 -3.20
C PRO A 223 14.93 10.58 -1.76
N GLU A 224 14.96 9.43 -1.08
CA GLU A 224 15.36 9.29 0.32
C GLU A 224 16.89 9.25 0.52
N LYS A 225 17.69 9.58 -0.49
CA LYS A 225 19.17 9.54 -0.39
C LYS A 225 19.67 10.38 0.80
N GLY A 226 20.52 9.78 1.64
CA GLY A 226 21.01 10.43 2.86
C GLY A 226 20.08 10.29 4.07
N HIS A 227 18.94 9.59 3.94
CA HIS A 227 18.13 9.19 5.09
C HIS A 227 18.95 8.32 6.05
N THR A 228 18.94 8.70 7.33
CA THR A 228 19.55 7.94 8.41
C THR A 228 18.49 7.21 9.20
N CYS A 229 18.63 5.89 9.34
CA CYS A 229 17.73 5.09 10.15
C CYS A 229 18.06 5.26 11.63
N CYS A 230 17.52 6.30 12.26
CA CYS A 230 17.72 6.53 13.69
C CYS A 230 17.08 5.38 14.50
N GLY A 231 17.88 4.64 15.28
CA GLY A 231 17.36 3.94 16.44
C GLY A 231 16.97 4.98 17.50
N LYS A 232 15.68 5.18 17.80
CA LYS A 232 15.27 6.10 18.87
C LYS A 232 15.87 5.64 20.21
N LYS A 233 17.00 6.23 20.63
CA LYS A 233 17.49 6.13 22.00
C LYS A 233 16.50 6.84 22.92
N GLN A 234 15.95 6.12 23.88
CA GLN A 234 15.22 6.73 24.99
C GLN A 234 16.16 7.66 25.75
N LYS A 235 15.67 8.89 25.94
CA LYS A 235 16.12 10.00 26.80
C LYS A 235 16.86 11.15 26.10
N ASN A 236 16.11 12.25 26.05
CA ASN A 236 16.42 13.65 25.79
C ASN A 236 16.00 14.15 24.39
N ASN A 237 15.36 15.33 24.42
CA ASN A 237 14.83 16.08 23.29
C ASN A 237 15.91 16.45 22.27
N GLU A 238 16.31 15.49 21.45
CA GLU A 238 16.97 15.76 20.19
C GLU A 238 16.07 15.14 19.10
N THR A 239 15.43 16.01 18.32
CA THR A 239 14.97 15.68 16.98
C THR A 239 16.12 14.98 16.24
N CYS A 240 15.85 14.03 15.35
CA CYS A 240 16.87 13.59 14.38
C CYS A 240 17.22 14.82 13.54
N GLY A 241 18.18 15.60 14.02
CA GLY A 241 18.67 16.79 13.36
C GLY A 241 19.35 16.36 12.08
N GLU A 242 19.10 17.10 11.01
CA GLU A 242 20.00 17.14 9.87
C GLU A 242 21.42 17.23 10.42
N ALA A 243 22.27 16.27 10.05
CA ALA A 243 23.65 16.27 10.46
C ALA A 243 24.28 17.60 10.00
N GLY A 244 24.58 18.48 10.96
CA GLY A 244 25.54 19.55 10.74
C GLY A 244 26.85 18.94 10.24
N GLU A 245 27.50 19.62 9.31
CA GLU A 245 28.61 19.19 8.46
C GLU A 245 29.87 18.59 9.13
N ASN A 246 29.87 18.21 10.41
CA ASN A 246 31.08 17.83 11.15
C ASN A 246 31.03 16.43 11.80
N GLY A 247 30.65 15.41 11.04
CA GLY A 247 30.72 14.01 11.48
C GLY A 247 30.57 13.02 10.34
N VAL A 248 31.52 12.96 9.40
CA VAL A 248 31.50 12.02 8.28
C VAL A 248 31.72 10.59 8.79
N SER A 249 30.64 9.91 9.15
CA SER A 249 30.60 8.45 9.11
C SER A 249 30.78 8.04 7.65
N LYS A 250 31.91 7.41 7.33
CA LYS A 250 32.24 6.86 5.99
C LYS A 250 31.36 5.65 5.67
N LYS A 251 30.04 5.79 5.67
CA LYS A 251 29.13 4.76 5.19
C LYS A 251 28.78 5.04 3.73
N SER A 252 28.85 4.02 2.88
CA SER A 252 28.34 4.10 1.52
C SER A 252 26.84 4.45 1.57
N PRO A 253 26.37 5.41 0.78
CA PRO A 253 24.95 5.75 0.74
C PRO A 253 24.13 4.53 0.29
N VAL A 254 23.02 4.26 0.98
CA VAL A 254 22.10 3.17 0.64
C VAL A 254 21.39 3.50 -0.68
N ASN A 255 21.38 2.54 -1.61
CA ASN A 255 20.74 2.68 -2.91
C ASN A 255 19.29 2.19 -2.88
N TYR A 256 18.38 2.98 -2.32
CA TYR A 256 16.97 2.57 -2.17
C TYR A 256 16.23 2.37 -3.50
N GLY A 257 16.69 2.94 -4.61
CA GLY A 257 16.10 2.68 -5.93
C GLY A 257 16.25 1.23 -6.41
N ARG A 258 17.18 0.48 -5.81
CA ARG A 258 17.34 -0.97 -6.02
C ARG A 258 16.33 -1.76 -5.20
N MET A 259 15.08 -1.77 -5.63
CA MET A 259 13.96 -2.37 -4.90
C MET A 259 14.18 -3.86 -4.56
N ILE A 260 14.75 -4.65 -5.48
CA ILE A 260 15.19 -6.02 -5.22
C ILE A 260 16.65 -6.17 -5.64
N SER A 261 17.47 -6.74 -4.77
CA SER A 261 18.88 -7.07 -5.07
C SER A 261 19.18 -8.52 -4.69
N PHE A 262 19.73 -9.30 -5.60
CA PHE A 262 20.19 -10.67 -5.34
C PHE A 262 21.60 -10.67 -4.76
N GLY A 263 21.70 -10.74 -3.43
CA GLY A 263 22.94 -10.70 -2.67
C GLY A 263 23.25 -9.32 -2.07
N LYS A 264 23.85 -9.33 -0.86
CA LYS A 264 24.22 -8.10 -0.14
C LYS A 264 25.30 -7.31 -0.89
N GLU A 265 26.32 -8.01 -1.37
CA GLU A 265 27.41 -7.45 -2.20
C GLU A 265 26.86 -6.64 -3.38
N VAL A 266 25.82 -7.16 -4.04
CA VAL A 266 25.17 -6.51 -5.20
C VAL A 266 24.37 -5.28 -4.78
N ALA A 267 23.70 -5.32 -3.63
CA ALA A 267 22.96 -4.17 -3.11
C ALA A 267 23.88 -2.98 -2.81
N GLU A 268 25.13 -3.24 -2.42
CA GLU A 268 26.14 -2.25 -2.04
C GLU A 268 27.12 -1.91 -3.19
N ALA A 269 27.20 -2.74 -4.23
CA ALA A 269 28.12 -2.57 -5.36
C ALA A 269 27.92 -1.26 -6.13
N ALA A 270 29.00 -0.78 -6.76
CA ALA A 270 28.91 0.36 -7.67
C ALA A 270 28.08 -0.01 -8.91
N PRO A 271 27.31 0.93 -9.51
CA PRO A 271 26.52 0.65 -10.71
C PRO A 271 27.33 0.03 -11.87
N SER A 272 28.61 0.41 -12.02
CA SER A 272 29.52 -0.12 -13.03
C SER A 272 29.90 -1.60 -12.85
N GLU A 273 29.67 -2.17 -11.66
CA GLU A 273 30.00 -3.56 -11.33
C GLU A 273 28.79 -4.50 -11.50
N ILE A 274 27.61 -3.92 -11.78
CA ILE A 274 26.34 -4.61 -11.91
C ILE A 274 26.14 -4.97 -13.39
N ASN A 275 26.63 -6.15 -13.77
CA ASN A 275 26.34 -6.74 -15.06
C ASN A 275 24.99 -7.47 -15.01
N ASN A 276 23.99 -6.94 -15.71
CA ASN A 276 22.66 -7.53 -15.84
C ASN A 276 22.53 -8.28 -17.16
N ILE A 277 22.09 -9.54 -17.10
CA ILE A 277 21.71 -10.33 -18.28
C ILE A 277 20.19 -10.33 -18.37
N ASP A 278 19.62 -9.74 -19.43
CA ASP A 278 18.17 -9.57 -19.55
C ASP A 278 17.42 -10.91 -19.44
N PHE A 279 16.52 -10.98 -18.46
CA PHE A 279 15.73 -12.17 -18.17
C PHE A 279 14.46 -12.26 -19.01
N ARG A 280 13.99 -11.16 -19.61
CA ARG A 280 12.69 -11.08 -20.31
C ARG A 280 12.59 -12.05 -21.49
N GLY A 281 13.72 -12.32 -22.14
CA GLY A 281 13.85 -13.30 -23.24
C GLY A 281 14.22 -14.72 -22.80
N ALA A 282 14.42 -14.98 -21.51
CA ALA A 282 14.88 -16.28 -21.04
C ALA A 282 13.79 -17.35 -21.20
N VAL A 283 14.10 -18.40 -21.98
CA VAL A 283 13.19 -19.52 -22.22
C VAL A 283 12.95 -20.28 -20.91
N LYS A 284 11.69 -20.35 -20.50
CA LYS A 284 11.27 -21.16 -19.35
C LYS A 284 11.59 -22.64 -19.62
N GLY A 285 12.31 -23.26 -18.70
CA GLY A 285 12.79 -24.63 -18.85
C GLY A 285 11.79 -25.67 -18.34
N GLN A 286 12.06 -26.96 -18.59
CA GLN A 286 11.28 -28.04 -17.97
C GLN A 286 11.59 -28.15 -16.47
N SER A 287 10.55 -28.28 -15.66
CA SER A 287 10.63 -28.64 -14.24
C SER A 287 10.74 -30.15 -14.08
N ILE A 288 11.66 -30.60 -13.22
CA ILE A 288 11.64 -31.98 -12.71
C ILE A 288 10.80 -31.91 -11.42
N PRO A 289 9.57 -32.44 -11.41
CA PRO A 289 8.70 -32.33 -10.24
C PRO A 289 9.33 -33.10 -9.07
N ASN A 290 9.82 -32.39 -8.07
CA ASN A 290 10.25 -33.01 -6.83
C ASN A 290 9.03 -33.57 -6.09
N HIS A 291 9.16 -34.73 -5.44
CA HIS A 291 8.04 -35.48 -4.86
C HIS A 291 7.29 -34.69 -3.75
N THR A 292 7.92 -33.68 -3.16
CA THR A 292 7.44 -32.87 -2.03
C THR A 292 6.56 -31.67 -2.43
N CYS A 293 6.58 -31.22 -3.69
CA CYS A 293 5.80 -30.07 -4.18
C CYS A 293 4.50 -30.43 -4.91
N ARG A 294 4.04 -31.69 -4.80
CA ARG A 294 2.94 -32.21 -5.66
C ARG A 294 1.55 -31.68 -5.32
N ASP A 295 1.33 -31.16 -4.11
CA ASP A 295 -0.02 -30.83 -3.65
C ASP A 295 -0.56 -29.53 -4.27
N VAL A 296 0.30 -28.58 -4.68
CA VAL A 296 -0.08 -27.32 -5.32
C VAL A 296 0.87 -26.93 -6.45
N TRP A 297 0.35 -26.90 -7.68
CA TRP A 297 1.07 -26.36 -8.83
C TRP A 297 1.00 -24.83 -8.83
N THR A 298 2.17 -24.19 -8.83
CA THR A 298 2.35 -22.73 -8.96
C THR A 298 3.16 -22.40 -10.20
N GLU A 299 3.13 -21.14 -10.67
CA GLU A 299 3.86 -20.71 -11.88
C GLU A 299 5.39 -20.88 -11.77
N TYR A 300 5.94 -21.04 -10.55
CA TYR A 300 7.35 -21.39 -10.35
C TYR A 300 7.71 -22.77 -10.87
N HIS A 301 6.76 -23.70 -10.88
CA HIS A 301 6.93 -25.01 -11.47
C HIS A 301 7.05 -24.91 -13.00
N ASP A 302 6.39 -23.94 -13.62
CA ASP A 302 6.44 -23.75 -15.08
C ASP A 302 7.67 -22.96 -15.55
N MET A 303 8.38 -22.29 -14.63
CA MET A 303 9.54 -21.44 -14.95
C MET A 303 10.81 -22.25 -15.18
N GLY A 304 10.96 -23.38 -14.49
CA GLY A 304 12.13 -24.25 -14.55
C GLY A 304 13.43 -23.60 -14.05
N ILE A 305 14.50 -24.40 -14.01
CA ILE A 305 15.81 -23.98 -13.46
C ILE A 305 16.42 -22.82 -14.27
N ALA A 306 16.25 -22.83 -15.60
CA ALA A 306 16.78 -21.79 -16.48
C ALA A 306 16.17 -20.41 -16.18
N GLY A 307 14.85 -20.33 -15.98
CA GLY A 307 14.18 -19.08 -15.64
C GLY A 307 14.54 -18.59 -14.22
N ILE A 308 14.66 -19.51 -13.26
CA ILE A 308 15.13 -19.19 -11.89
C ILE A 308 16.52 -18.55 -11.93
N LYS A 309 17.43 -19.16 -12.70
CA LYS A 309 18.79 -18.68 -12.86
C LYS A 309 18.84 -17.31 -13.54
N ALA A 310 18.05 -17.12 -14.61
CA ALA A 310 17.97 -15.83 -15.32
C ALA A 310 17.52 -14.68 -14.40
N ILE A 311 16.54 -14.91 -13.53
CA ILE A 311 16.10 -13.92 -12.54
C ILE A 311 17.23 -13.56 -11.57
N ALA A 312 17.89 -14.56 -11.00
CA ALA A 312 18.98 -14.31 -10.05
C ALA A 312 20.20 -13.63 -10.72
N GLU A 313 20.47 -13.92 -11.99
CA GLU A 313 21.56 -13.34 -12.77
C GLU A 313 21.28 -11.91 -13.27
N TYR A 314 20.01 -11.47 -13.30
CA TYR A 314 19.66 -10.07 -13.52
C TYR A 314 20.06 -9.17 -12.35
N LYS A 315 20.33 -9.75 -11.17
CA LYS A 315 20.93 -9.12 -9.98
C LYS A 315 20.11 -8.02 -9.29
N VAL A 316 19.70 -6.97 -10.00
CA VAL A 316 19.04 -5.80 -9.43
C VAL A 316 17.80 -5.45 -10.22
N TYR A 317 16.72 -5.15 -9.49
CA TYR A 317 15.46 -4.68 -10.05
C TYR A 317 15.08 -3.36 -9.40
N THR A 318 14.92 -2.35 -10.24
CA THR A 318 14.24 -1.09 -9.91
C THR A 318 12.73 -1.29 -9.75
N ALA A 319 12.00 -0.24 -9.37
CA ALA A 319 10.54 -0.33 -9.22
C ALA A 319 9.83 -0.71 -10.53
N GLY A 320 10.27 -0.17 -11.68
CA GLY A 320 9.72 -0.55 -12.98
C GLY A 320 10.04 -2.00 -13.34
N GLU A 321 11.29 -2.42 -13.15
CA GLU A 321 11.73 -3.78 -13.47
C GLU A 321 11.13 -4.83 -12.53
N ALA A 322 10.77 -4.46 -11.29
CA ALA A 322 10.04 -5.34 -10.38
C ALA A 322 8.65 -5.71 -10.93
N ILE A 323 8.00 -4.81 -11.67
CA ILE A 323 6.75 -5.11 -12.37
C ILE A 323 7.00 -6.09 -13.53
N ASP A 324 8.09 -5.90 -14.28
CA ASP A 324 8.49 -6.85 -15.34
C ASP A 324 8.83 -8.24 -14.79
N LEU A 325 9.48 -8.29 -13.61
CA LEU A 325 9.74 -9.53 -12.88
C LEU A 325 8.44 -10.27 -12.56
N LEU A 326 7.42 -9.56 -12.08
CA LEU A 326 6.12 -10.17 -11.80
C LEU A 326 5.41 -10.64 -13.08
N HIS A 327 5.56 -9.94 -14.21
CA HIS A 327 5.03 -10.42 -15.50
C HIS A 327 5.68 -11.73 -15.93
N TYR A 328 7.00 -11.87 -15.72
CA TYR A 328 7.71 -13.10 -16.04
C TYR A 328 7.33 -14.24 -15.09
N VAL A 329 7.24 -13.97 -13.79
CA VAL A 329 7.02 -14.97 -12.74
C VAL A 329 5.57 -15.44 -12.66
N ALA A 330 4.61 -14.53 -12.82
CA ALA A 330 3.18 -14.79 -12.63
C ALA A 330 2.35 -14.13 -13.73
N PRO A 331 2.51 -14.55 -15.01
CA PRO A 331 1.91 -13.87 -16.16
C PRO A 331 0.37 -13.86 -16.13
N LYS A 332 -0.27 -14.93 -15.63
CA LYS A 332 -1.74 -15.00 -15.52
C LYS A 332 -2.29 -13.98 -14.51
N MET A 333 -1.66 -13.90 -13.34
CA MET A 333 -1.97 -12.91 -12.32
C MET A 333 -1.79 -11.49 -12.88
N MET A 334 -0.66 -11.21 -13.52
CA MET A 334 -0.40 -9.88 -14.08
C MET A 334 -1.33 -9.52 -15.23
N ALA A 335 -1.71 -10.48 -16.08
CA ALA A 335 -2.71 -10.27 -17.13
C ALA A 335 -4.07 -9.88 -16.55
N ARG A 336 -4.52 -10.55 -15.48
CA ARG A 336 -5.74 -10.18 -14.75
C ARG A 336 -5.62 -8.78 -14.12
N GLY A 337 -4.50 -8.52 -13.42
CA GLY A 337 -4.24 -7.22 -12.81
C GLY A 337 -4.21 -6.06 -13.80
N ALA A 338 -3.60 -6.26 -14.97
CA ALA A 338 -3.48 -5.25 -16.03
C ALA A 338 -4.82 -4.86 -16.67
N ALA A 339 -5.87 -5.66 -16.47
CA ALA A 339 -7.24 -5.30 -16.86
C ALA A 339 -7.88 -4.28 -15.90
N HIS A 340 -7.32 -4.11 -14.70
CA HIS A 340 -7.92 -3.33 -13.62
C HIS A 340 -7.02 -2.26 -13.00
N PHE A 341 -5.71 -2.36 -13.17
CA PHE A 341 -4.75 -1.46 -12.55
C PHE A 341 -3.65 -1.06 -13.52
N SER A 342 -3.04 0.07 -13.20
CA SER A 342 -1.95 0.68 -13.93
C SER A 342 -0.89 1.20 -12.96
N TYR A 343 0.35 1.24 -13.42
CA TYR A 343 1.53 1.55 -12.59
C TYR A 343 2.42 2.62 -13.23
N GLY A 344 1.97 3.22 -14.33
CA GLY A 344 2.73 4.17 -15.12
C GLY A 344 2.59 5.62 -14.63
N ILE A 345 3.04 6.52 -15.49
CA ILE A 345 2.87 7.97 -15.39
C ILE A 345 2.26 8.41 -16.71
N ALA A 346 1.25 9.27 -16.67
CA ALA A 346 0.67 9.78 -17.89
C ALA A 346 1.62 10.75 -18.61
N ASP A 347 1.79 10.64 -19.91
CA ASP A 347 2.44 11.71 -20.68
C ASP A 347 1.50 12.90 -20.84
N ASP A 348 0.25 12.62 -21.22
CA ASP A 348 -0.84 13.58 -21.38
C ASP A 348 -2.12 13.07 -20.71
N LEU A 349 -2.52 13.71 -19.61
CA LEU A 349 -3.72 13.33 -18.86
C LEU A 349 -5.03 13.63 -19.59
N ASP A 350 -5.01 14.32 -20.73
CA ASP A 350 -6.17 14.55 -21.60
C ASP A 350 -6.38 13.44 -22.66
N ASP A 351 -5.46 12.47 -22.75
CA ASP A 351 -5.61 11.29 -23.60
C ASP A 351 -6.86 10.48 -23.19
N THR A 352 -7.70 10.14 -24.19
CA THR A 352 -8.96 9.44 -23.97
C THR A 352 -8.79 8.05 -23.36
N LYS A 353 -7.59 7.44 -23.45
CA LYS A 353 -7.31 6.17 -22.77
C LYS A 353 -7.49 6.26 -21.26
N TYR A 354 -7.26 7.42 -20.64
CA TYR A 354 -7.42 7.62 -19.19
C TYR A 354 -8.90 7.67 -18.74
N GLN A 355 -9.84 7.56 -19.67
CA GLN A 355 -11.25 7.29 -19.38
C GLN A 355 -11.52 5.82 -19.05
N ASP A 356 -10.55 4.92 -19.22
CA ASP A 356 -10.67 3.53 -18.81
C ASP A 356 -10.54 3.39 -17.27
N PRO A 357 -11.45 2.64 -16.60
CA PRO A 357 -11.42 2.42 -15.15
C PRO A 357 -10.09 1.93 -14.58
N LYS A 358 -9.25 1.26 -15.38
CA LYS A 358 -7.97 0.73 -14.88
C LYS A 358 -6.96 1.82 -14.47
N TYR A 359 -7.16 3.06 -14.90
CA TYR A 359 -6.29 4.20 -14.56
C TYR A 359 -6.78 5.00 -13.36
N TRP A 360 -8.04 4.83 -12.95
CA TRP A 360 -8.69 5.74 -12.01
C TRP A 360 -8.18 5.65 -10.58
N SER A 361 -7.50 4.55 -10.22
CA SER A 361 -6.83 4.40 -8.93
C SER A 361 -5.35 4.80 -8.94
N ASN A 362 -4.77 5.11 -10.12
CA ASN A 362 -3.40 5.58 -10.22
C ASN A 362 -3.37 7.12 -10.16
N PRO A 363 -2.87 7.72 -9.07
CA PRO A 363 -2.82 9.17 -8.92
C PRO A 363 -1.85 9.87 -9.90
N LEU A 364 -0.99 9.11 -10.60
CA LEU A 364 -0.09 9.60 -11.65
C LEU A 364 -0.68 9.47 -13.07
N GLU A 365 -1.89 8.93 -13.19
CA GLU A 365 -2.61 8.74 -14.46
C GLU A 365 -4.05 9.24 -14.38
N THR A 366 -4.40 9.98 -13.33
CA THR A 366 -5.72 10.60 -13.17
C THR A 366 -5.63 12.02 -12.62
N LYS A 367 -6.61 12.85 -12.97
CA LYS A 367 -6.75 14.24 -12.49
C LYS A 367 -7.61 14.27 -11.24
N LEU A 368 -7.34 15.12 -10.26
CA LEU A 368 -8.31 15.40 -9.21
C LEU A 368 -9.60 16.01 -9.78
N PRO A 369 -10.74 15.85 -9.08
CA PRO A 369 -12.04 16.35 -9.54
C PRO A 369 -12.09 17.88 -9.65
N ASN A 370 -13.09 18.40 -10.36
CA ASN A 370 -13.35 19.84 -10.41
C ASN A 370 -14.05 20.32 -9.13
N ALA A 371 -13.31 20.44 -8.03
CA ALA A 371 -13.87 20.73 -6.71
C ALA A 371 -13.00 21.70 -5.89
N PRO A 372 -12.84 22.98 -6.28
CA PRO A 372 -11.89 23.91 -5.66
C PRO A 372 -12.14 24.18 -4.16
N GLU A 373 -13.36 23.99 -3.68
CA GLU A 373 -13.74 24.15 -2.26
C GLU A 373 -13.57 22.86 -1.43
N MET A 374 -13.24 21.74 -2.07
CA MET A 374 -12.93 20.48 -1.38
C MET A 374 -11.51 20.54 -0.82
N GLU A 375 -11.26 19.79 0.25
CA GLU A 375 -9.94 19.63 0.84
C GLU A 375 -9.50 18.16 0.82
N ILE A 376 -8.22 17.91 0.59
CA ILE A 376 -7.62 16.57 0.63
C ILE A 376 -6.50 16.57 1.67
N TYR A 377 -6.53 15.60 2.57
CA TYR A 377 -5.53 15.44 3.62
C TYR A 377 -4.82 14.10 3.44
N SER A 378 -3.51 14.10 3.62
CA SER A 378 -2.71 12.89 3.82
C SER A 378 -2.32 12.81 5.29
N LEU A 379 -2.95 11.90 6.02
CA LEU A 379 -2.78 11.66 7.44
C LEU A 379 -1.98 10.36 7.61
N TYR A 380 -0.74 10.39 8.09
CA TYR A 380 0.06 9.16 8.21
C TYR A 380 1.08 9.23 9.34
N GLY A 381 1.51 8.07 9.81
CA GLY A 381 2.50 7.98 10.86
C GLY A 381 3.92 8.10 10.31
N VAL A 382 4.83 8.54 11.18
CA VAL A 382 6.25 8.69 10.87
C VAL A 382 7.11 8.30 12.08
N GLY A 383 8.40 8.08 11.82
CA GLY A 383 9.38 7.63 12.80
C GLY A 383 9.32 6.13 13.07
N ILE A 384 8.83 5.33 12.11
CA ILE A 384 8.81 3.86 12.16
C ILE A 384 9.57 3.29 10.95
N PRO A 385 10.55 2.40 11.16
CA PRO A 385 11.21 1.70 10.06
C PRO A 385 10.19 0.98 9.17
N THR A 386 10.17 1.35 7.89
CA THR A 386 9.18 0.87 6.90
C THR A 386 9.88 0.33 5.67
N GLU A 387 9.40 -0.81 5.16
CA GLU A 387 10.08 -1.58 4.12
C GLU A 387 10.20 -0.82 2.79
N ARG A 388 11.42 -0.71 2.27
CA ARG A 388 11.73 0.06 1.05
C ARG A 388 12.37 -0.75 -0.07
N ALA A 389 13.25 -1.68 0.27
CA ALA A 389 13.96 -2.54 -0.66
C ALA A 389 14.41 -3.84 0.01
N TYR A 390 14.72 -4.85 -0.81
CA TYR A 390 14.93 -6.22 -0.35
C TYR A 390 16.22 -6.83 -0.90
N VAL A 391 16.95 -7.52 -0.03
CA VAL A 391 18.08 -8.37 -0.40
C VAL A 391 17.59 -9.82 -0.47
N TYR A 392 17.60 -10.39 -1.65
CA TYR A 392 17.17 -11.76 -1.94
C TYR A 392 18.37 -12.70 -2.08
N LYS A 393 18.12 -13.99 -1.86
CA LYS A 393 19.00 -15.09 -2.25
C LYS A 393 18.18 -16.21 -2.90
N LEU A 394 18.84 -17.04 -3.69
CA LEU A 394 18.25 -18.29 -4.16
C LEU A 394 18.09 -19.26 -2.99
N ASN A 395 16.96 -19.93 -2.93
CA ASN A 395 16.76 -21.07 -2.05
C ASN A 395 17.34 -22.32 -2.71
N GLN A 396 18.43 -22.83 -2.14
CA GLN A 396 19.11 -24.03 -2.63
C GLN A 396 18.53 -25.33 -2.05
N SER A 397 17.50 -25.23 -1.20
CA SER A 397 16.85 -26.41 -0.64
C SER A 397 16.05 -27.16 -1.72
N PRO A 398 16.31 -28.46 -1.93
CA PRO A 398 15.59 -29.25 -2.93
C PRO A 398 14.09 -29.35 -2.65
N ASP A 399 13.66 -29.19 -1.39
CA ASP A 399 12.24 -29.25 -0.98
C ASP A 399 11.50 -27.90 -1.06
N SER A 400 12.17 -26.84 -1.51
CA SER A 400 11.54 -25.52 -1.62
C SER A 400 10.84 -25.32 -2.95
N CYS A 401 9.52 -25.15 -2.90
CA CYS A 401 8.71 -24.90 -4.09
C CYS A 401 8.62 -23.40 -4.46
N ILE A 402 9.27 -22.52 -3.67
CA ILE A 402 9.46 -21.09 -3.97
C ILE A 402 10.98 -20.83 -3.99
N PRO A 403 11.58 -20.57 -5.16
CA PRO A 403 13.04 -20.57 -5.32
C PRO A 403 13.72 -19.29 -4.80
N PHE A 404 12.95 -18.28 -4.42
CA PHE A 404 13.45 -16.97 -4.00
C PHE A 404 13.10 -16.73 -2.53
N GLN A 405 14.08 -16.32 -1.74
CA GLN A 405 13.88 -16.00 -0.33
C GLN A 405 14.61 -14.71 0.06
N ILE A 406 14.02 -13.93 0.96
CA ILE A 406 14.70 -12.78 1.56
C ILE A 406 15.91 -13.29 2.35
N PHE A 407 17.07 -12.66 2.14
CA PHE A 407 18.31 -13.02 2.82
C PHE A 407 18.31 -12.47 4.25
N THR A 408 17.62 -13.13 5.16
CA THR A 408 17.46 -12.69 6.57
C THR A 408 18.77 -12.57 7.35
N SER A 409 19.84 -13.26 6.93
CA SER A 409 21.18 -13.10 7.51
C SER A 409 21.92 -11.87 7.00
N ALA A 410 21.40 -11.14 6.01
CA ALA A 410 21.92 -9.83 5.64
C ALA A 410 21.46 -8.78 6.65
N HIS A 411 22.34 -8.44 7.58
CA HIS A 411 22.24 -7.28 8.45
C HIS A 411 23.61 -6.61 8.51
N GLU A 412 23.64 -5.36 8.93
CA GLU A 412 24.88 -4.74 9.41
C GLU A 412 24.95 -4.91 10.93
N GLU A 413 26.16 -4.94 11.47
CA GLU A 413 26.38 -5.04 12.93
C GLU A 413 25.96 -3.77 13.68
N ASP A 414 25.78 -2.66 12.96
CA ASP A 414 25.39 -1.37 13.51
C ASP A 414 23.88 -1.29 13.76
N GLU A 415 23.49 -0.93 14.99
CA GLU A 415 22.09 -0.75 15.39
C GLU A 415 21.36 0.34 14.58
N ASP A 416 22.11 1.35 14.11
CA ASP A 416 21.63 2.46 13.30
C ASP A 416 21.62 2.14 11.79
N SER A 417 21.85 0.87 11.42
CA SER A 417 21.74 0.42 10.04
C SER A 417 20.29 0.38 9.55
N CYS A 418 20.11 0.83 8.31
CA CYS A 418 18.85 0.71 7.59
C CYS A 418 18.56 -0.73 7.12
N LEU A 419 19.58 -1.60 7.04
CA LEU A 419 19.44 -2.98 6.60
C LEU A 419 19.18 -3.92 7.79
N LYS A 420 17.93 -4.38 7.92
CA LYS A 420 17.51 -5.29 8.99
C LYS A 420 16.91 -6.58 8.42
N ALA A 421 17.63 -7.68 8.62
CA ALA A 421 17.25 -9.02 8.17
C ALA A 421 16.79 -9.06 6.70
N GLY A 422 17.67 -8.62 5.80
CA GLY A 422 17.48 -8.61 4.35
C GLY A 422 16.53 -7.54 3.82
N VAL A 423 16.11 -6.58 4.66
CA VAL A 423 15.18 -5.51 4.28
C VAL A 423 15.78 -4.16 4.61
N TYR A 424 15.90 -3.31 3.60
CA TYR A 424 16.21 -1.89 3.77
C TYR A 424 14.95 -1.14 4.16
N ASN A 425 15.05 -0.35 5.22
CA ASN A 425 13.94 0.44 5.74
C ASN A 425 14.18 1.93 5.51
N VAL A 426 13.09 2.67 5.39
CA VAL A 426 13.02 4.14 5.38
C VAL A 426 11.95 4.60 6.38
N ASP A 427 11.77 5.92 6.50
CA ASP A 427 10.70 6.48 7.31
C ASP A 427 9.31 6.18 6.75
N GLY A 428 8.35 5.92 7.64
CA GLY A 428 6.98 5.55 7.31
C GLY A 428 6.19 5.12 8.53
N ASP A 429 5.11 4.39 8.28
CA ASP A 429 4.14 3.95 9.28
C ASP A 429 4.18 2.44 9.58
N GLU A 430 5.30 1.74 9.31
CA GLU A 430 5.48 0.28 9.32
C GLU A 430 5.07 -0.42 8.02
N THR A 431 4.09 0.13 7.27
CA THR A 431 3.56 -0.49 6.05
C THR A 431 3.81 0.37 4.81
N VAL A 432 3.51 1.66 4.90
CA VAL A 432 3.54 2.62 3.81
C VAL A 432 4.71 3.59 4.03
N PRO A 433 5.70 3.60 3.12
CA PRO A 433 6.77 4.60 3.18
C PRO A 433 6.21 6.01 3.07
N VAL A 434 6.81 6.98 3.77
CA VAL A 434 6.45 8.41 3.69
C VAL A 434 6.37 8.91 2.26
N LEU A 435 7.29 8.46 1.38
CA LEU A 435 7.27 8.80 -0.04
C LEU A 435 5.90 8.48 -0.67
N SER A 436 5.39 7.26 -0.44
CA SER A 436 4.12 6.81 -1.00
C SER A 436 2.91 7.49 -0.37
N ALA A 437 2.96 7.76 0.93
CA ALA A 437 1.87 8.40 1.65
C ALA A 437 1.76 9.91 1.39
N GLY A 438 2.90 10.59 1.22
CA GLY A 438 2.99 12.04 1.25
C GLY A 438 3.20 12.72 -0.11
N TYR A 439 3.87 12.08 -1.08
CA TYR A 439 4.35 12.76 -2.30
C TYR A 439 3.25 13.50 -3.07
N MET A 440 2.07 12.87 -3.19
CA MET A 440 0.96 13.46 -3.92
C MET A 440 0.52 14.79 -3.27
N CYS A 441 0.33 14.85 -1.95
CA CYS A 441 -0.04 16.11 -1.28
C CYS A 441 1.12 17.08 -1.14
N ALA A 442 2.37 16.59 -1.06
CA ALA A 442 3.57 17.42 -0.91
C ALA A 442 3.88 18.23 -2.17
N LYS A 443 3.75 17.59 -3.35
CA LYS A 443 4.21 18.17 -4.62
C LYS A 443 3.20 17.99 -5.76
N ALA A 444 2.82 16.76 -6.10
CA ALA A 444 2.09 16.50 -7.35
C ALA A 444 0.65 17.05 -7.39
N TRP A 445 -0.03 17.18 -6.26
CA TRP A 445 -1.33 17.84 -6.10
C TRP A 445 -1.23 19.20 -5.40
N ARG A 446 -0.02 19.66 -5.02
CA ARG A 446 0.15 20.90 -4.27
C ARG A 446 -0.09 22.10 -5.19
N GLY A 447 -1.13 22.88 -4.92
CA GLY A 447 -1.53 24.00 -5.76
C GLY A 447 -2.17 23.56 -7.08
N LYS A 448 -2.03 24.37 -8.14
CA LYS A 448 -2.53 24.01 -9.48
C LYS A 448 -1.44 23.29 -10.27
N THR A 449 -1.68 22.02 -10.55
CA THR A 449 -0.82 21.16 -11.36
C THR A 449 -1.67 20.45 -12.42
N ARG A 450 -1.05 19.73 -13.35
CA ARG A 450 -1.76 18.86 -14.30
C ARG A 450 -2.55 17.74 -13.60
N PHE A 451 -2.12 17.30 -12.42
CA PHE A 451 -2.83 16.31 -11.60
C PHE A 451 -3.88 16.95 -10.69
N ASN A 452 -3.79 18.25 -10.38
CA ASN A 452 -4.76 19.01 -9.61
C ASN A 452 -5.19 20.30 -10.35
N PRO A 453 -5.94 20.17 -11.46
CA PRO A 453 -6.27 21.31 -12.32
C PRO A 453 -7.17 22.35 -11.65
N SER A 454 -8.03 21.92 -10.72
CA SER A 454 -8.93 22.79 -9.97
C SER A 454 -8.24 23.51 -8.80
N GLY A 455 -7.04 23.08 -8.41
CA GLY A 455 -6.30 23.65 -7.29
C GLY A 455 -6.93 23.34 -5.93
N ILE A 456 -7.47 22.13 -5.77
CA ILE A 456 -7.95 21.60 -4.48
C ILE A 456 -6.87 21.79 -3.42
N LYS A 457 -7.26 22.25 -2.23
CA LYS A 457 -6.31 22.44 -1.13
C LYS A 457 -5.86 21.07 -0.61
N THR A 458 -4.55 20.87 -0.54
CA THR A 458 -3.93 19.65 -0.03
C THR A 458 -3.13 19.93 1.23
N TYR A 459 -3.22 19.02 2.20
CA TYR A 459 -2.51 19.12 3.48
C TYR A 459 -1.82 17.80 3.84
N ILE A 460 -0.69 17.90 4.53
CA ILE A 460 0.01 16.77 5.13
C ILE A 460 -0.06 16.88 6.65
N ARG A 461 -0.48 15.81 7.31
CA ARG A 461 -0.46 15.69 8.77
C ARG A 461 0.27 14.41 9.15
N GLU A 462 1.46 14.58 9.68
CA GLU A 462 2.31 13.49 10.15
C GLU A 462 2.20 13.31 11.66
N TYR A 463 2.06 12.06 12.10
CA TYR A 463 1.94 11.69 13.51
C TYR A 463 3.17 10.91 13.94
N ASN A 464 4.02 11.55 14.75
CA ASN A 464 5.21 10.90 15.30
C ASN A 464 4.82 9.69 16.15
N HIS A 465 5.39 8.53 15.81
CA HIS A 465 5.20 7.33 16.59
C HIS A 465 5.84 7.46 17.98
N SER A 466 5.02 7.29 19.00
CA SER A 466 5.43 7.12 20.39
C SER A 466 4.87 5.78 20.91
N PRO A 467 5.73 4.78 21.21
CA PRO A 467 5.27 3.48 21.68
C PRO A 467 4.62 3.61 23.07
N PRO A 468 3.62 2.77 23.40
CA PRO A 468 3.02 2.77 24.74
C PRO A 468 4.09 2.53 25.82
N ALA A 469 3.97 3.23 26.95
CA ALA A 469 4.96 3.17 28.01
C ALA A 469 5.00 1.79 28.66
N ASN A 470 3.83 1.14 28.78
CA ASN A 470 3.65 -0.14 29.46
C ASN A 470 2.71 -1.07 28.66
N LEU A 471 2.88 -2.39 28.80
CA LEU A 471 2.03 -3.42 28.15
C LEU A 471 0.52 -3.31 28.50
N LEU A 472 0.20 -2.67 29.63
CA LEU A 472 -1.17 -2.43 30.11
C LEU A 472 -1.92 -1.32 29.34
N GLU A 473 -1.21 -0.42 28.64
CA GLU A 473 -1.84 0.62 27.80
C GLU A 473 -2.42 0.06 26.49
N GLY A 474 -2.19 -1.22 26.19
CA GLY A 474 -2.66 -1.82 24.95
C GLY A 474 -2.01 -1.16 23.73
N ARG A 475 -2.81 -0.72 22.76
CA ARG A 475 -2.34 0.05 21.59
C ARG A 475 -2.13 1.51 21.99
N GLY A 476 -0.92 2.01 21.83
CA GLY A 476 -0.54 3.35 22.28
C GLY A 476 -1.40 4.45 21.66
N THR A 477 -1.93 5.35 22.48
CA THR A 477 -2.75 6.51 22.07
C THR A 477 -1.97 7.54 21.24
N GLN A 478 -0.67 7.33 21.07
CA GLN A 478 0.26 8.13 20.28
C GLN A 478 0.99 7.29 19.23
N SER A 479 0.47 6.10 18.91
CA SER A 479 1.08 5.25 17.89
C SER A 479 0.93 5.89 16.51
N GLY A 480 2.03 5.89 15.75
CA GLY A 480 2.03 6.17 14.31
C GLY A 480 1.99 4.89 13.45
N ALA A 481 1.83 3.70 14.03
CA ALA A 481 1.83 2.47 13.24
C ALA A 481 0.56 2.39 12.37
N HIS A 482 0.69 1.81 11.17
CA HIS A 482 -0.28 1.91 10.08
C HIS A 482 -1.75 1.64 10.48
N VAL A 483 -1.96 0.65 11.36
CA VAL A 483 -3.29 0.32 11.90
C VAL A 483 -3.56 1.04 13.22
N ASP A 484 -2.58 1.11 14.11
CA ASP A 484 -2.76 1.67 15.45
C ASP A 484 -2.95 3.19 15.45
N ILE A 485 -2.58 3.87 14.36
CA ILE A 485 -2.79 5.31 14.17
C ILE A 485 -4.27 5.70 14.25
N MET A 486 -5.20 4.78 14.00
CA MET A 486 -6.63 5.02 14.18
C MET A 486 -7.02 5.23 15.66
N GLY A 487 -6.17 4.81 16.60
CA GLY A 487 -6.29 5.11 18.03
C GLY A 487 -5.51 6.36 18.46
N ASN A 488 -4.83 7.05 17.53
CA ASN A 488 -4.01 8.22 17.84
C ASN A 488 -4.88 9.43 18.17
N PHE A 489 -4.70 10.01 19.36
CA PHE A 489 -5.56 11.09 19.83
C PHE A 489 -5.52 12.33 18.92
N ALA A 490 -4.34 12.68 18.38
CA ALA A 490 -4.18 13.85 17.52
C ALA A 490 -4.84 13.63 16.16
N LEU A 491 -4.76 12.41 15.61
CA LEU A 491 -5.45 12.05 14.38
C LEU A 491 -6.97 12.09 14.55
N ILE A 492 -7.46 11.54 15.66
CA ILE A 492 -8.88 11.55 16.00
C ILE A 492 -9.36 13.00 16.15
N GLU A 493 -8.59 13.84 16.84
CA GLU A 493 -8.91 15.26 17.02
C GLU A 493 -9.03 16.00 15.69
N ASP A 494 -8.10 15.80 14.75
CA ASP A 494 -8.17 16.43 13.43
C ASP A 494 -9.42 16.01 12.66
N ILE A 495 -9.72 14.71 12.65
CA ILE A 495 -10.92 14.17 11.98
C ILE A 495 -12.17 14.78 12.62
N MET A 496 -12.25 14.84 13.95
CA MET A 496 -13.37 15.43 14.66
C MET A 496 -13.54 16.92 14.35
N ARG A 497 -12.45 17.69 14.28
CA ARG A 497 -12.49 19.13 13.96
C ARG A 497 -13.02 19.37 12.54
N VAL A 498 -12.53 18.62 11.56
CA VAL A 498 -13.00 18.73 10.16
C VAL A 498 -14.45 18.25 10.03
N ALA A 499 -14.80 17.15 10.69
CA ALA A 499 -16.17 16.62 10.75
C ALA A 499 -17.15 17.64 11.37
N ALA A 500 -16.74 18.34 12.43
CA ALA A 500 -17.51 19.39 13.08
C ALA A 500 -17.66 20.68 12.22
N GLY A 501 -17.06 20.73 11.04
CA GLY A 501 -17.19 21.84 10.10
C GLY A 501 -15.92 22.66 9.89
N GLY A 502 -14.84 22.35 10.62
CA GLY A 502 -13.53 22.97 10.45
C GLY A 502 -12.93 22.74 9.06
N ASN A 503 -11.84 23.45 8.80
CA ASN A 503 -11.04 23.38 7.58
C ASN A 503 -9.55 23.20 7.92
N GLY A 504 -8.69 23.15 6.91
CA GLY A 504 -7.26 22.90 7.12
C GLY A 504 -6.57 23.91 8.04
N SER A 505 -7.01 25.17 8.03
CA SER A 505 -6.46 26.19 8.94
C SER A 505 -6.86 25.98 10.41
N ASP A 506 -8.04 25.40 10.66
CA ASP A 506 -8.54 25.12 12.02
C ASP A 506 -7.82 23.94 12.69
N ILE A 507 -7.17 23.08 11.90
CA ILE A 507 -6.32 21.97 12.37
C ILE A 507 -4.82 22.26 12.25
N GLY A 508 -4.45 23.50 11.93
CA GLY A 508 -3.05 23.95 11.95
C GLY A 508 -2.27 23.75 10.64
N HIS A 509 -2.95 23.64 9.49
CA HIS A 509 -2.35 23.43 8.17
C HIS A 509 -1.47 22.17 8.10
N ASP A 510 -0.30 22.26 7.45
CA ASP A 510 0.64 21.15 7.36
C ASP A 510 1.38 20.93 8.68
N GLN A 511 1.49 19.68 9.07
CA GLN A 511 2.36 19.22 10.15
C GLN A 511 3.26 18.13 9.58
N VAL A 512 4.54 18.45 9.41
CA VAL A 512 5.53 17.58 8.78
C VAL A 512 6.75 17.48 9.69
N HIS A 513 7.14 16.25 9.99
CA HIS A 513 8.34 15.87 10.75
C HIS A 513 9.38 15.17 9.86
N SER A 514 8.94 14.56 8.75
CA SER A 514 9.77 13.86 7.78
C SER A 514 10.43 14.80 6.75
N GLY A 515 11.36 14.26 5.96
CA GLY A 515 11.98 14.96 4.84
C GLY A 515 11.13 15.03 3.56
N ILE A 516 9.82 14.76 3.61
CA ILE A 516 8.99 14.57 2.40
C ILE A 516 9.05 15.73 1.40
N PHE A 517 9.08 16.99 1.86
CA PHE A 517 9.19 18.13 0.96
C PHE A 517 10.54 18.13 0.22
N GLU A 518 11.65 17.89 0.94
CA GLU A 518 12.97 17.78 0.33
C GLU A 518 13.06 16.60 -0.64
N TRP A 519 12.57 15.42 -0.25
CA TRP A 519 12.55 14.22 -1.09
C TRP A 519 11.71 14.44 -2.34
N SER A 520 10.58 15.14 -2.22
CA SER A 520 9.73 15.45 -3.36
C SER A 520 10.43 16.35 -4.38
N GLU A 521 11.28 17.28 -3.95
CA GLU A 521 12.03 18.15 -4.86
C GLU A 521 13.05 17.39 -5.72
N ARG A 522 13.56 16.26 -5.21
CA ARG A 522 14.49 15.39 -5.94
C ARG A 522 13.83 14.54 -7.03
N ILE A 523 12.50 14.48 -7.06
CA ILE A 523 11.74 13.80 -8.10
C ILE A 523 11.52 14.76 -9.28
N ASP A 524 12.12 14.39 -10.42
CA ASP A 524 11.92 15.07 -11.70
C ASP A 524 10.65 14.55 -12.39
N LEU A 525 9.51 15.12 -11.99
CA LEU A 525 8.22 14.88 -12.60
C LEU A 525 7.64 16.19 -13.11
N LYS A 526 7.27 16.24 -14.39
CA LYS A 526 6.60 17.40 -14.98
C LYS A 526 5.20 17.57 -14.38
N LEU A 527 4.94 18.72 -13.78
CA LEU A 527 3.69 19.10 -13.13
C LEU A 527 2.85 20.08 -13.94
#